data_AF-A0A7S1TDV4-F1
#
_entry.id   AF-A0A7S1TDV4-F1
#
_cell.length_a   1.000
_cell.length_b   1.000
_cell.length_c   1.000
_cell.angle_alpha   90.00
_cell.angle_beta   90.00
_cell.angle_gamma   90.00
#
_symmetry.space_group_name_H-M   'P 1'
#
loop_
_entity.id
_entity.type
_entity.pdbx_description
1 polymer ?
#
loop_
_entity_poly.entity_id
_entity_poly.type
_entity_poly.pdbx_seq_one_letter_code
_entity_poly.pdbx_strand_id
1 'polypeptide(L)'
;SSSIVDGMPRFPNWSAGGLLRGLDYGGTIVFAFSGTVQAAAHGMDLLGCSVVGAITAVGGGTVRDLFLGNRPVFWMVETEYLILCLITSGLTLALWPVLTRDSNSSSTFKKVELYSDAAGLSAFCVIGAQNGIRLGVPPIISVVCGMMTATFGGVIRDVLCQRPARILHSHAEVYASCAAVGAASYVLAARMMMAMPARIGVGVGAALTARIAAFTYDIRLPTMTSVN
;
A
#
# COMPACT_ATOMS: atom_id res chain seq x y z
N SER A 1 -1.59 -30.67 7.98
CA SER A 1 -2.15 -30.29 9.29
C SER A 1 -1.12 -29.49 10.07
N SER A 2 -1.16 -28.16 9.91
CA SER A 2 -0.59 -27.13 10.78
C SER A 2 -0.86 -25.79 10.09
N SER A 3 -2.15 -25.49 9.87
CA SER A 3 -2.54 -24.19 9.32
C SER A 3 -2.14 -23.13 10.32
N ILE A 4 -1.12 -22.35 9.95
CA ILE A 4 -0.73 -21.14 10.65
C ILE A 4 -1.92 -20.17 10.55
N VAL A 5 -2.87 -20.27 11.48
CA VAL A 5 -3.99 -19.31 11.61
C VAL A 5 -3.47 -18.15 12.45
N ASP A 6 -2.49 -17.44 11.88
CA ASP A 6 -2.01 -16.16 12.41
C ASP A 6 -3.09 -15.12 12.10
N GLY A 7 -4.05 -14.98 13.03
CA GLY A 7 -5.10 -13.98 12.97
C GLY A 7 -4.59 -12.58 13.31
N MET A 8 -5.19 -11.57 12.68
CA MET A 8 -4.94 -10.17 13.03
C MET A 8 -5.95 -9.74 14.11
N PRO A 9 -5.51 -9.23 15.28
CA PRO A 9 -6.41 -8.70 16.30
C PRO A 9 -7.08 -7.41 15.81
N ARG A 10 -8.25 -7.05 16.37
CA ARG A 10 -8.98 -5.82 16.02
C ARG A 10 -8.21 -4.53 16.31
N PHE A 11 -7.35 -4.53 17.33
CA PHE A 11 -6.55 -3.36 17.69
C PHE A 11 -5.05 -3.73 17.78
N PRO A 12 -4.14 -2.78 17.49
CA PRO A 12 -2.72 -2.98 17.68
C PRO A 12 -2.42 -3.39 19.13
N ASN A 13 -1.58 -4.40 19.31
CA ASN A 13 -1.13 -4.86 20.60
C ASN A 13 0.32 -5.39 20.50
N TRP A 14 0.91 -5.81 21.61
CA TRP A 14 2.30 -6.29 21.65
C TRP A 14 2.52 -7.69 21.04
N SER A 15 1.48 -8.33 20.49
CA SER A 15 1.61 -9.62 19.82
C SER A 15 2.11 -9.46 18.38
N ALA A 16 2.59 -10.56 17.77
CA ALA A 16 2.98 -10.54 16.35
C ALA A 16 1.83 -10.13 15.42
N GLY A 17 0.59 -10.55 15.72
CA GLY A 17 -0.60 -10.09 15.00
C GLY A 17 -0.88 -8.60 15.23
N GLY A 18 -0.60 -8.10 16.43
CA GLY A 18 -0.71 -6.68 16.76
C GLY A 18 0.29 -5.80 16.02
N LEU A 19 1.51 -6.30 15.79
CA LEU A 19 2.49 -5.64 14.92
C LEU A 19 1.95 -5.53 13.49
N LEU A 20 1.38 -6.61 12.96
CA LEU A 20 0.78 -6.61 11.62
C LEU A 20 -0.40 -5.63 11.54
N ARG A 21 -1.24 -5.56 12.58
CA ARG A 21 -2.33 -4.57 12.68
C ARG A 21 -1.79 -3.14 12.73
N GLY A 22 -0.70 -2.91 13.46
CA GLY A 22 -0.01 -1.61 13.49
C GLY A 22 0.49 -1.19 12.11
N LEU A 23 1.07 -2.13 11.35
CA LEU A 23 1.47 -1.90 9.97
C LEU A 23 0.27 -1.60 9.05
N ASP A 24 -0.87 -2.25 9.28
CA ASP A 24 -2.10 -2.03 8.50
C ASP A 24 -2.64 -0.61 8.70
N TYR A 25 -2.70 -0.16 9.95
CA TYR A 25 -3.11 1.22 10.27
C TYR A 25 -2.09 2.24 9.76
N GLY A 26 -0.78 1.95 9.91
CA GLY A 26 0.28 2.79 9.37
C GLY A 26 0.20 2.93 7.85
N GLY A 27 0.04 1.82 7.13
CA GLY A 27 -0.14 1.80 5.68
C GLY A 27 -1.39 2.57 5.25
N THR A 28 -2.50 2.40 5.97
CA THR A 28 -3.76 3.12 5.74
C THR A 28 -3.57 4.63 5.86
N ILE A 29 -2.93 5.10 6.94
CA ILE A 29 -2.62 6.51 7.15
C ILE A 29 -1.73 7.04 6.02
N VAL A 30 -0.67 6.30 5.68
CA VAL A 30 0.30 6.71 4.66
C VAL A 30 -0.34 6.81 3.26
N PHE A 31 -1.17 5.85 2.87
CA PHE A 31 -1.89 5.90 1.60
C PHE A 31 -3.02 6.93 1.59
N ALA A 32 -3.72 7.12 2.71
CA ALA A 32 -4.71 8.20 2.83
C ALA A 32 -4.05 9.57 2.68
N PHE A 33 -2.91 9.79 3.33
CA PHE A 33 -2.09 10.99 3.18
C PHE A 33 -1.68 11.18 1.71
N SER A 34 -1.04 10.18 1.09
CA SER A 34 -0.60 10.26 -0.30
C SER A 34 -1.75 10.53 -1.27
N GLY A 35 -2.89 9.86 -1.10
CA GLY A 35 -4.09 10.07 -1.91
C GLY A 35 -4.66 11.47 -1.77
N THR A 36 -4.74 11.97 -0.54
CA THR A 36 -5.25 13.32 -0.24
C THR A 36 -4.35 14.39 -0.82
N VAL A 37 -3.03 14.26 -0.63
CA VAL A 37 -2.03 15.18 -1.20
C VAL A 37 -2.14 15.23 -2.73
N GLN A 38 -2.27 14.07 -3.38
CA GLN A 38 -2.39 14.03 -4.84
C GLN A 38 -3.72 14.63 -5.31
N ALA A 39 -4.84 14.36 -4.65
CA ALA A 39 -6.11 14.99 -4.98
C ALA A 39 -6.08 16.51 -4.80
N ALA A 40 -5.51 17.00 -3.69
CA ALA A 40 -5.35 18.43 -3.43
C ALA A 40 -4.47 19.12 -4.47
N ALA A 41 -3.39 18.45 -4.90
CA ALA A 41 -2.51 18.94 -5.97
C ALA A 41 -3.22 19.06 -7.33
N HIS A 42 -4.34 18.34 -7.54
CA HIS A 42 -5.15 18.40 -8.76
C HIS A 42 -6.41 19.28 -8.58
N GLY A 43 -6.46 20.11 -7.52
CA GLY A 43 -7.52 21.11 -7.34
C GLY A 43 -8.89 20.51 -6.97
N MET A 44 -8.93 19.29 -6.43
CA MET A 44 -10.16 18.72 -5.89
C MET A 44 -10.60 19.44 -4.61
N ASP A 45 -11.89 19.46 -4.33
CA ASP A 45 -12.45 20.05 -3.11
C ASP A 45 -12.20 19.17 -1.87
N LEU A 46 -12.59 19.64 -0.68
CA LEU A 46 -12.39 18.94 0.59
C LEU A 46 -12.96 17.51 0.55
N LEU A 47 -14.16 17.36 -0.03
CA LEU A 47 -14.82 16.06 -0.16
C LEU A 47 -14.06 15.17 -1.15
N GLY A 48 -13.73 15.67 -2.34
CA GLY A 48 -12.96 14.95 -3.34
C GLY A 48 -11.62 14.45 -2.81
N CYS A 49 -10.89 15.31 -2.08
CA CYS A 49 -9.63 14.94 -1.45
C CYS A 49 -9.79 13.82 -0.42
N SER A 50 -10.82 13.91 0.42
CA SER A 50 -11.10 12.89 1.44
C SER A 50 -11.52 11.56 0.83
N VAL A 51 -12.32 11.59 -0.25
CA VAL A 51 -12.76 10.40 -1.00
C VAL A 51 -11.57 9.73 -1.68
N VAL A 52 -10.73 10.49 -2.39
CA VAL A 52 -9.53 9.92 -3.04
C VAL A 52 -8.55 9.39 -2.01
N GLY A 53 -8.34 10.08 -0.88
CA GLY A 53 -7.54 9.58 0.24
C GLY A 53 -8.05 8.22 0.75
N ALA A 54 -9.34 8.13 1.06
CA ALA A 54 -9.96 6.89 1.52
C ALA A 54 -9.83 5.77 0.48
N ILE A 55 -10.16 6.03 -0.79
CA ILE A 55 -10.06 5.04 -1.88
C ILE A 55 -8.62 4.59 -2.09
N THR A 56 -7.64 5.48 -1.95
CA THR A 56 -6.21 5.11 -2.06
C THR A 56 -5.84 4.12 -0.96
N ALA A 57 -6.28 4.37 0.27
CA ALA A 57 -5.97 3.52 1.41
C ALA A 57 -6.69 2.17 1.38
N VAL A 58 -8.00 2.15 1.12
CA VAL A 58 -8.80 0.90 1.21
C VAL A 58 -9.01 0.20 -0.13
N GLY A 59 -8.76 0.87 -1.25
CA GLY A 59 -9.10 0.38 -2.58
C GLY A 59 -8.35 -0.89 -2.97
N GLY A 60 -7.05 -0.98 -2.65
CA GLY A 60 -6.25 -2.18 -2.95
C GLY A 60 -6.76 -3.42 -2.23
N GLY A 61 -7.03 -3.31 -0.92
CA GLY A 61 -7.62 -4.39 -0.13
C GLY A 61 -9.05 -4.73 -0.57
N THR A 62 -9.83 -3.73 -1.00
CA THR A 62 -11.19 -3.93 -1.53
C THR A 62 -11.17 -4.77 -2.80
N VAL A 63 -10.29 -4.44 -3.78
CA VAL A 63 -10.18 -5.21 -5.02
C VAL A 63 -9.74 -6.65 -4.74
N ARG A 64 -8.76 -6.85 -3.86
CA ARG A 64 -8.34 -8.19 -3.41
C ARG A 64 -9.54 -8.96 -2.84
N ASP A 65 -10.25 -8.39 -1.89
CA ASP A 65 -11.35 -9.07 -1.20
C ASP A 65 -12.47 -9.44 -2.18
N LEU A 66 -12.78 -8.57 -3.15
CA LEU A 66 -13.75 -8.86 -4.20
C LEU A 66 -13.31 -10.02 -5.10
N PHE A 67 -12.04 -10.10 -5.50
CA PHE A 67 -11.51 -11.19 -6.32
C PHE A 67 -11.48 -12.53 -5.57
N LEU A 68 -11.25 -12.49 -4.26
CA LEU A 68 -11.26 -13.69 -3.42
C LEU A 68 -12.67 -14.09 -2.95
N GLY A 69 -13.71 -13.32 -3.31
CA GLY A 69 -15.08 -13.56 -2.86
C GLY A 69 -15.29 -13.26 -1.37
N ASN A 70 -14.37 -12.56 -0.71
CA ASN A 70 -14.46 -12.19 0.69
C ASN A 70 -15.43 -11.02 0.86
N ARG A 71 -16.62 -11.29 1.41
CA ARG A 71 -17.68 -10.31 1.63
C ARG A 71 -18.29 -10.49 3.02
N PRO A 72 -18.60 -9.41 3.76
CA PRO A 72 -18.37 -7.99 3.41
C PRO A 72 -16.88 -7.61 3.39
N VAL A 73 -16.52 -6.54 2.69
CA VAL A 73 -15.12 -6.07 2.62
C VAL A 73 -14.68 -5.50 3.97
N PHE A 74 -13.38 -5.56 4.26
CA PHE A 74 -12.84 -5.32 5.60
C PHE A 74 -13.28 -4.00 6.28
N TRP A 75 -13.28 -2.88 5.55
CA TRP A 75 -13.61 -1.56 6.11
C TRP A 75 -15.11 -1.37 6.42
N MET A 76 -15.99 -2.24 5.92
CA MET A 76 -17.40 -2.27 6.32
C MET A 76 -17.60 -2.94 7.69
N VAL A 77 -16.69 -3.83 8.08
CA VAL A 77 -16.70 -4.53 9.36
C VAL A 77 -15.93 -3.75 10.41
N GLU A 78 -14.77 -3.21 10.00
CA GLU A 78 -13.83 -2.45 10.81
C GLU A 78 -13.88 -0.99 10.37
N THR A 79 -14.84 -0.23 10.91
CA THR A 79 -15.06 1.18 10.52
C THR A 79 -13.90 2.10 10.90
N GLU A 80 -12.97 1.62 11.72
CA GLU A 80 -11.75 2.30 12.12
C GLU A 80 -10.91 2.74 10.91
N TYR A 81 -10.89 1.96 9.81
CA TYR A 81 -10.16 2.35 8.59
C TYR A 81 -10.71 3.63 7.97
N LEU A 82 -12.03 3.80 7.92
CA LEU A 82 -12.64 5.01 7.38
C LEU A 82 -12.37 6.21 8.28
N ILE A 83 -12.45 6.02 9.59
CA ILE A 83 -12.15 7.08 10.57
C ILE A 83 -10.70 7.54 10.41
N LEU A 84 -9.74 6.60 10.28
CA LEU A 84 -8.35 6.93 10.02
C LEU A 84 -8.19 7.72 8.72
N CYS A 85 -8.83 7.28 7.63
CA CYS A 85 -8.78 8.00 6.36
C CYS A 85 -9.30 9.43 6.47
N LEU A 86 -10.43 9.65 7.16
CA LEU A 86 -11.02 10.97 7.35
C LEU A 86 -10.14 11.88 8.21
N ILE A 87 -9.62 11.37 9.33
CA ILE A 87 -8.71 12.12 10.21
C ILE A 87 -7.45 12.51 9.45
N THR A 88 -6.84 11.56 8.74
CA THR A 88 -5.64 11.81 7.96
C THR A 88 -5.90 12.81 6.84
N SER A 89 -7.00 12.67 6.11
CA SER A 89 -7.36 13.60 5.02
C SER A 89 -7.58 15.02 5.57
N GLY A 90 -8.33 15.16 6.67
CA GLY A 90 -8.57 16.43 7.34
C GLY A 90 -7.28 17.09 7.83
N LEU A 91 -6.38 16.33 8.46
CA LEU A 91 -5.09 16.83 8.91
C LEU A 91 -4.18 17.23 7.74
N THR A 92 -4.17 16.43 6.68
CA THR A 92 -3.39 16.71 5.46
C THR A 92 -3.83 18.02 4.81
N LEU A 93 -5.15 18.25 4.72
CA LEU A 93 -5.72 19.46 4.13
C LEU A 93 -5.55 20.69 5.03
N ALA A 94 -5.64 20.53 6.35
CA ALA A 94 -5.33 21.60 7.30
C ALA A 94 -3.86 22.05 7.19
N LEU A 95 -2.94 21.10 6.93
CA LEU A 95 -1.52 21.37 6.74
C LEU A 95 -1.17 21.77 5.29
N TRP A 96 -2.12 21.73 4.35
CA TRP A 96 -1.89 22.03 2.94
C TRP A 96 -1.24 23.40 2.67
N PRO A 97 -1.62 24.50 3.34
CA PRO A 97 -0.96 25.79 3.15
C PRO A 97 0.51 25.79 3.56
N VAL A 98 0.88 24.99 4.56
CA VAL A 98 2.28 24.84 5.01
C VAL A 98 3.05 23.97 4.00
N LEU A 99 2.44 22.87 3.55
CA LEU A 99 3.03 21.96 2.56
C LEU A 99 3.30 22.63 1.21
N THR A 100 2.45 23.58 0.80
CA THR A 100 2.59 24.30 -0.48
C THR A 100 3.52 25.51 -0.39
N ARG A 101 3.70 26.09 0.80
CA ARG A 101 4.55 27.27 1.02
C ARG A 101 6.04 26.99 0.80
N ASP A 102 6.48 25.74 1.03
CA ASP A 102 7.85 25.26 0.77
C ASP A 102 8.05 24.65 -0.63
N SER A 103 7.12 24.87 -1.57
CA SER A 103 7.18 24.30 -2.94
C SER A 103 8.43 24.67 -3.74
N ASN A 104 9.18 25.71 -3.34
CA ASN A 104 10.52 25.98 -3.88
C ASN A 104 11.56 24.88 -3.57
N SER A 105 11.28 23.99 -2.60
CA SER A 105 12.08 22.79 -2.28
C SER A 105 11.45 21.52 -2.87
N SER A 106 11.28 21.51 -4.20
CA SER A 106 10.73 20.37 -4.97
C SER A 106 11.38 19.02 -4.64
N SER A 107 12.64 19.02 -4.17
CA SER A 107 13.39 17.82 -3.80
C SER A 107 12.95 17.20 -2.47
N THR A 108 12.57 18.00 -1.47
CA THR A 108 12.17 17.50 -0.14
C THR A 108 10.80 16.84 -0.19
N PHE A 109 9.86 17.48 -0.87
CA PHE A 109 8.51 16.95 -1.05
C PHE A 109 8.50 15.61 -1.80
N LYS A 110 9.26 15.51 -2.90
CA LYS A 110 9.42 14.24 -3.66
C LYS A 110 9.99 13.12 -2.79
N LYS A 111 10.94 13.42 -1.90
CA LYS A 111 11.51 12.43 -0.97
C LYS A 111 10.47 11.97 0.04
N VAL A 112 9.70 12.87 0.65
CA VAL A 112 8.64 12.51 1.60
C VAL A 112 7.57 11.66 0.92
N GLU A 113 7.14 12.04 -0.28
CA GLU A 113 6.18 11.26 -1.07
C GLU A 113 6.73 9.85 -1.40
N LEU A 114 8.01 9.74 -1.77
CA LEU A 114 8.64 8.46 -2.05
C LEU A 114 8.75 7.57 -0.81
N TYR A 115 9.26 8.09 0.31
CA TYR A 115 9.48 7.28 1.52
C TYR A 115 8.15 6.85 2.13
N SER A 116 7.14 7.73 2.12
CA SER A 116 5.79 7.38 2.53
C SER A 116 5.22 6.30 1.61
N ASP A 117 5.25 6.48 0.29
CA ASP A 117 4.82 5.46 -0.68
C ASP A 117 5.53 4.11 -0.50
N ALA A 118 6.85 4.09 -0.31
CA ALA A 118 7.62 2.87 -0.06
C ALA A 118 7.24 2.17 1.26
N ALA A 119 6.99 2.95 2.32
CA ALA A 119 6.53 2.41 3.60
C ALA A 119 5.13 1.81 3.48
N GLY A 120 4.19 2.50 2.81
CA GLY A 120 2.84 1.98 2.57
C GLY A 120 2.85 0.73 1.68
N LEU A 121 3.63 0.74 0.60
CA LEU A 121 3.78 -0.38 -0.31
C LEU A 121 4.30 -1.63 0.40
N SER A 122 5.36 -1.48 1.21
CA SER A 122 5.99 -2.59 1.93
C SER A 122 5.10 -3.17 3.04
N ALA A 123 4.33 -2.33 3.74
CA ALA A 123 3.34 -2.80 4.71
C ALA A 123 2.21 -3.59 4.01
N PHE A 124 1.60 -3.00 2.98
CA PHE A 124 0.43 -3.60 2.33
C PHE A 124 0.74 -4.84 1.51
N CYS A 125 1.96 -5.00 0.98
CA CYS A 125 2.31 -6.24 0.30
C CYS A 125 2.35 -7.42 1.26
N VAL A 126 2.83 -7.20 2.49
CA VAL A 126 2.85 -8.23 3.56
C VAL A 126 1.43 -8.52 4.06
N ILE A 127 0.63 -7.48 4.30
CA ILE A 127 -0.76 -7.64 4.77
C ILE A 127 -1.60 -8.39 3.74
N GLY A 128 -1.51 -8.03 2.47
CA GLY A 128 -2.21 -8.72 1.38
C GLY A 128 -1.77 -10.17 1.23
N ALA A 129 -0.46 -10.44 1.34
CA ALA A 129 0.07 -11.79 1.29
C ALA A 129 -0.39 -12.65 2.47
N GLN A 130 -0.40 -12.08 3.68
CA GLN A 130 -0.93 -12.75 4.87
C GLN A 130 -2.42 -13.07 4.72
N ASN A 131 -3.23 -12.13 4.21
CA ASN A 131 -4.65 -12.39 3.98
C ASN A 131 -4.88 -13.48 2.93
N GLY A 132 -4.09 -13.52 1.86
CA GLY A 132 -4.10 -14.64 0.91
C GLY A 132 -3.81 -15.98 1.60
N ILE A 133 -2.73 -16.07 2.39
CA ILE A 133 -2.39 -17.28 3.14
C ILE A 133 -3.52 -17.70 4.08
N ARG A 134 -4.14 -16.76 4.80
CA ARG A 134 -5.26 -17.02 5.71
C ARG A 134 -6.49 -17.57 5.00
N LEU A 135 -6.75 -17.14 3.78
CA LEU A 135 -7.82 -17.63 2.93
C LEU A 135 -7.50 -18.98 2.28
N GLY A 136 -6.31 -19.55 2.53
CA GLY A 136 -5.92 -20.87 2.03
C GLY A 136 -5.64 -20.90 0.53
N VAL A 137 -5.44 -19.75 -0.12
CA VAL A 137 -5.16 -19.70 -1.56
C VAL A 137 -3.74 -20.19 -1.86
N PRO A 138 -3.46 -20.63 -3.11
CA PRO A 138 -2.13 -21.07 -3.49
C PRO A 138 -1.05 -19.97 -3.28
N PRO A 139 0.22 -20.32 -3.02
CA PRO A 139 1.28 -19.34 -2.72
C PRO A 139 1.42 -18.23 -3.74
N ILE A 140 1.34 -18.58 -5.03
CA ILE A 140 1.42 -17.61 -6.13
C ILE A 140 0.27 -16.60 -6.02
N ILE A 141 -0.93 -17.06 -5.71
CA ILE A 141 -2.10 -16.19 -5.51
C ILE A 141 -1.92 -15.32 -4.26
N SER A 142 -1.32 -15.83 -3.18
CA SER A 142 -0.99 -15.01 -2.01
C SER A 142 0.00 -13.89 -2.35
N VAL A 143 1.00 -14.15 -3.19
CA VAL A 143 1.92 -13.10 -3.68
C VAL A 143 1.15 -12.06 -4.49
N VAL A 144 0.27 -12.48 -5.38
CA VAL A 144 -0.59 -11.59 -6.17
C VAL A 144 -1.50 -10.76 -5.27
N CYS A 145 -2.07 -11.35 -4.20
CA CYS A 145 -2.87 -10.63 -3.21
C CYS A 145 -2.08 -9.53 -2.52
N GLY A 146 -0.82 -9.81 -2.15
CA GLY A 146 0.11 -8.81 -1.62
C GLY A 146 0.34 -7.67 -2.59
N MET A 147 0.76 -7.99 -3.82
CA MET A 147 0.99 -7.01 -4.88
C MET A 147 -0.26 -6.15 -5.16
N MET A 148 -1.44 -6.77 -5.28
CA MET A 148 -2.70 -6.07 -5.52
C MET A 148 -3.05 -5.12 -4.38
N THR A 149 -2.96 -5.59 -3.13
CA THR A 149 -3.27 -4.77 -1.95
C THR A 149 -2.38 -3.51 -1.91
N ALA A 150 -1.09 -3.66 -2.26
CA ALA A 150 -0.14 -2.56 -2.22
C ALA A 150 -0.27 -1.59 -3.41
N THR A 151 -0.75 -2.03 -4.58
CA THR A 151 -0.65 -1.22 -5.81
C THR A 151 -1.99 -0.69 -6.30
N PHE A 152 -3.09 -1.46 -6.18
CA PHE A 152 -4.37 -1.10 -6.81
C PHE A 152 -5.00 0.15 -6.20
N GLY A 153 -4.76 0.45 -4.91
CA GLY A 153 -5.17 1.71 -4.31
C GLY A 153 -4.56 2.92 -5.03
N GLY A 154 -3.25 2.86 -5.32
CA GLY A 154 -2.55 3.88 -6.09
C GLY A 154 -3.02 3.97 -7.55
N VAL A 155 -3.38 2.84 -8.18
CA VAL A 155 -3.96 2.84 -9.53
C VAL A 155 -5.27 3.60 -9.58
N ILE A 156 -6.19 3.31 -8.66
CA ILE A 156 -7.50 3.98 -8.62
C ILE A 156 -7.30 5.48 -8.36
N ARG A 157 -6.41 5.85 -7.42
CA ARG A 157 -6.01 7.24 -7.17
C ARG A 157 -5.54 7.93 -8.45
N ASP A 158 -4.58 7.32 -9.14
CA ASP A 158 -3.96 7.93 -10.33
C ASP A 158 -5.00 8.14 -11.43
N VAL A 159 -5.90 7.17 -11.65
CA VAL A 159 -7.01 7.30 -12.60
C VAL A 159 -7.98 8.42 -12.22
N LEU A 160 -8.37 8.52 -10.94
CA LEU A 160 -9.24 9.59 -10.46
C LEU A 160 -8.59 10.98 -10.58
N CYS A 161 -7.28 11.07 -10.38
CA CYS A 161 -6.49 12.29 -10.59
C CYS A 161 -6.11 12.53 -12.06
N GLN A 162 -6.60 11.74 -13.02
CA GLN A 162 -6.27 11.83 -14.45
C GLN A 162 -4.77 11.76 -14.76
N ARG A 163 -4.03 10.97 -13.97
CA ARG A 163 -2.60 10.71 -14.17
C ARG A 163 -2.37 9.31 -14.74
N PRO A 164 -1.29 9.12 -15.52
CA PRO A 164 -0.86 7.78 -15.90
C PRO A 164 -0.56 6.94 -14.64
N ALA A 165 -1.18 5.76 -14.54
CA ALA A 165 -1.01 4.88 -13.39
C ALA A 165 0.45 4.42 -13.27
N ARG A 166 1.07 4.61 -12.10
CA ARG A 166 2.49 4.28 -11.87
C ARG A 166 2.84 2.82 -12.19
N ILE A 167 1.89 1.90 -12.02
CA ILE A 167 2.09 0.48 -12.31
C ILE A 167 2.22 0.16 -13.82
N LEU A 168 1.58 0.94 -14.70
CA LEU A 168 1.46 0.63 -16.13
C LEU A 168 2.54 1.33 -16.97
N HIS A 169 3.11 2.42 -16.47
CA HIS A 169 4.03 3.25 -17.23
C HIS A 169 5.46 3.13 -16.69
N SER A 170 6.37 2.59 -17.50
CA SER A 170 7.80 2.41 -17.18
C SER A 170 8.61 3.72 -17.04
N HIS A 171 7.95 4.87 -17.20
CA HIS A 171 8.50 6.14 -16.74
C HIS A 171 8.53 6.24 -15.20
N ALA A 172 7.81 5.38 -14.49
CA ALA A 172 7.96 5.13 -13.08
C ALA A 172 8.85 3.90 -12.88
N GLU A 173 9.79 3.99 -11.95
CA GLU A 173 10.63 2.88 -11.49
C GLU A 173 9.81 1.62 -11.19
N VAL A 174 10.47 0.47 -11.15
CA VAL A 174 9.84 -0.78 -10.70
C VAL A 174 9.07 -0.58 -9.39
N TYR A 175 7.74 -0.71 -9.47
CA TYR A 175 6.80 -0.47 -8.36
C TYR A 175 6.11 -1.77 -7.93
N ALA A 176 5.32 -2.37 -8.83
CA ALA A 176 4.59 -3.60 -8.54
C ALA A 176 5.51 -4.80 -8.33
N SER A 177 6.64 -4.86 -9.04
CA SER A 177 7.64 -5.91 -8.84
C SER A 177 8.31 -5.81 -7.46
N CYS A 178 8.55 -4.61 -6.92
CA CYS A 178 9.04 -4.46 -5.53
C CYS A 178 8.03 -5.02 -4.51
N ALA A 179 6.73 -4.73 -4.71
CA ALA A 179 5.67 -5.29 -3.88
C ALA A 179 5.58 -6.82 -4.02
N ALA A 180 5.72 -7.34 -5.24
CA ALA A 180 5.73 -8.78 -5.50
C ALA A 180 6.93 -9.46 -4.84
N VAL A 181 8.12 -8.85 -4.86
CA VAL A 181 9.32 -9.35 -4.15
C VAL A 181 9.06 -9.43 -2.65
N GLY A 182 8.58 -8.36 -2.00
CA GLY A 182 8.28 -8.40 -0.57
C GLY A 182 7.19 -9.40 -0.19
N ALA A 183 6.13 -9.50 -0.99
CA ALA A 183 5.08 -10.50 -0.81
C ALA A 183 5.62 -11.93 -1.00
N ALA A 184 6.46 -12.18 -2.00
CA ALA A 184 7.10 -13.47 -2.22
C ALA A 184 8.04 -13.84 -1.07
N SER A 185 8.85 -12.90 -0.58
CA SER A 185 9.72 -13.10 0.58
C SER A 185 8.90 -13.44 1.83
N TYR A 186 7.76 -12.78 2.05
CA TYR A 186 6.85 -13.10 3.15
C TYR A 186 6.25 -14.51 3.03
N VAL A 187 5.77 -14.88 1.84
CA VAL A 187 5.18 -16.19 1.57
C VAL A 187 6.22 -17.30 1.69
N LEU A 188 7.46 -17.07 1.24
CA LEU A 188 8.56 -18.02 1.40
C LEU A 188 8.94 -18.21 2.86
N ALA A 189 9.08 -17.12 3.62
CA ALA A 189 9.33 -17.18 5.06
C ALA A 189 8.22 -17.93 5.81
N ALA A 190 6.96 -17.80 5.36
CA ALA A 190 5.83 -18.58 5.88
C ALA A 190 5.98 -20.07 5.60
N ARG A 191 6.41 -20.44 4.39
CA ARG A 191 6.66 -21.84 3.98
C ARG A 191 7.82 -22.47 4.75
N MET A 192 8.79 -21.68 5.16
CA MET A 192 9.90 -22.10 6.03
C MET A 192 9.51 -22.18 7.51
N MET A 193 8.23 -21.99 7.86
CA MET A 193 7.72 -22.07 9.23
C MET A 193 8.40 -21.06 10.18
N MET A 194 8.86 -19.92 9.66
CA MET A 194 9.45 -18.86 10.47
C MET A 194 8.39 -18.21 11.37
N ALA A 195 8.82 -17.69 12.52
CA ALA A 195 7.94 -16.93 13.41
C ALA A 195 7.37 -15.69 12.70
N MET A 196 6.11 -15.33 13.00
CA MET A 196 5.39 -14.25 12.35
C MET A 196 6.14 -12.90 12.33
N PRO A 197 6.79 -12.44 13.43
CA PRO A 197 7.58 -11.20 13.38
C PRO A 197 8.74 -11.25 12.38
N ALA A 198 9.41 -12.42 12.26
CA ALA A 198 10.49 -12.61 11.30
C ALA A 198 9.97 -12.61 9.86
N ARG A 199 8.81 -13.23 9.61
CA ARG A 199 8.13 -13.19 8.30
C ARG A 199 7.82 -11.76 7.89
N ILE A 200 7.24 -10.98 8.80
CA ILE A 200 6.92 -9.55 8.60
C ILE A 200 8.21 -8.77 8.28
N GLY A 201 9.25 -8.91 9.11
CA GLY A 201 10.51 -8.20 8.93
C GLY A 201 11.18 -8.50 7.58
N VAL A 202 11.20 -9.77 7.17
CA VAL A 202 11.75 -10.18 5.87
C VAL A 202 10.94 -9.62 4.71
N GLY A 203 9.61 -9.68 4.77
CA GLY A 203 8.74 -9.18 3.71
C GLY A 203 8.78 -7.66 3.55
N VAL A 204 8.63 -6.93 4.66
CA VAL A 204 8.70 -5.44 4.67
C VAL A 204 10.10 -4.99 4.26
N GLY A 205 11.14 -5.59 4.83
CA GLY A 205 12.54 -5.27 4.51
C GLY A 205 12.86 -5.49 3.04
N ALA A 206 12.43 -6.61 2.46
CA ALA A 206 12.63 -6.90 1.04
C ALA A 206 11.90 -5.91 0.12
N ALA A 207 10.64 -5.58 0.41
CA ALA A 207 9.91 -4.59 -0.40
C ALA A 207 10.50 -3.18 -0.28
N LEU A 208 10.83 -2.75 0.94
CA LEU A 208 11.38 -1.41 1.21
C LEU A 208 12.75 -1.24 0.54
N THR A 209 13.65 -2.21 0.71
CA THR A 209 14.98 -2.19 0.08
C THR A 209 14.88 -2.23 -1.44
N ALA A 210 14.03 -3.10 -2.00
CA ALA A 210 13.80 -3.16 -3.44
C ALA A 210 13.27 -1.82 -3.97
N ARG A 211 12.33 -1.17 -3.27
CA ARG A 211 11.74 0.10 -3.70
C ARG A 211 12.73 1.26 -3.60
N ILE A 212 13.52 1.34 -2.53
CA ILE A 212 14.55 2.37 -2.36
C ILE A 212 15.69 2.16 -3.39
N ALA A 213 16.11 0.92 -3.62
CA ALA A 213 17.11 0.60 -4.64
C ALA A 213 16.61 0.95 -6.04
N ALA A 214 15.35 0.63 -6.35
CA ALA A 214 14.73 1.00 -7.62
C ALA A 214 14.76 2.51 -7.88
N PHE A 215 14.47 3.31 -6.86
CA PHE A 215 14.56 4.76 -6.92
C PHE A 215 15.99 5.28 -7.03
N THR A 216 16.92 4.73 -6.24
CA THR A 216 18.30 5.21 -6.17
C THR A 216 19.09 4.90 -7.44
N TYR A 217 18.83 3.73 -8.05
CA TYR A 217 19.52 3.26 -9.25
C TYR A 217 18.72 3.46 -10.54
N ASP A 218 17.59 4.18 -10.48
CA ASP A 218 16.69 4.43 -11.62
C ASP A 218 16.31 3.15 -12.40
N ILE A 219 15.96 2.09 -11.67
CA ILE A 219 15.66 0.79 -12.27
C ILE A 219 14.29 0.84 -12.95
N ARG A 220 14.29 0.73 -14.28
CA ARG A 220 13.09 0.79 -15.13
C ARG A 220 12.89 -0.52 -15.89
N LEU A 221 11.64 -0.86 -16.21
CA LEU A 221 11.33 -1.99 -17.08
C LEU A 221 11.46 -1.59 -18.56
N PRO A 222 11.75 -2.54 -19.47
CA PRO A 222 11.81 -2.24 -20.90
C PRO A 222 10.46 -1.74 -21.42
N THR A 223 10.46 -0.63 -22.16
CA THR A 223 9.27 -0.09 -22.83
C THR A 223 9.20 -0.56 -24.27
N MET A 224 8.01 -0.99 -24.69
CA MET A 224 7.72 -1.21 -26.11
C MET A 224 7.28 0.10 -26.75
N THR A 225 7.79 0.42 -27.94
CA THR A 225 7.39 1.61 -28.70
C THR A 225 5.92 1.50 -29.10
N SER A 226 5.13 2.57 -28.92
CA SER A 226 3.76 2.59 -29.45
C SER A 226 3.81 2.53 -30.97
N VAL A 227 3.03 1.62 -31.54
CA VAL A 227 2.71 1.67 -32.97
C VAL A 227 1.62 2.73 -33.09
N ASN A 228 1.99 3.92 -33.58
CA ASN A 228 1.02 4.97 -33.89
C ASN A 228 0.16 4.57 -35.09
#